data_AF-A0A9W7DDT0-F1
#
_entry.id   AF-A0A9W7DDT0-F1
#
_cell.length_a   1.000
_cell.length_b   1.000
_cell.length_c   1.000
_cell.angle_alpha   90.00
_cell.angle_beta   90.00
_cell.angle_gamma   90.00
#
_symmetry.space_group_name_H-M   'P 1'
#
loop_
_entity.id
_entity.type
_entity.pdbx_description
1 polymer ?
#
loop_
_entity_poly.entity_id
_entity_poly.type
_entity_poly.pdbx_seq_one_letter_code
_entity_poly.pdbx_strand_id
1 'polypeptide(L)'
;MLVHLLVHLIAYICFIGIAIIEFQTLHIENYLETNKKSFIRSNFRKFYNIYLKLRFAFIRSIHLITRPKLGKGPAILQGTLAGEIDSLVVYPIKSATKGLRVKEWEINEHGLKYDRQFAFSRYDEKEGCYVTVTLKECPKLIRLSIDKFDEVNKCFELSYFDVITKQKEIVTIPCEFDDEFVLKYSSRGLTEKPFLLWATVFDCYVLDKFLTPGFLETFDMPKDTVLLCSKNGKPCTCGSPEKIKKRRRTFFQDYYPLMICSIESFNKIKEMHPKTCLTDLT
;
A
#
# COMPACT_ATOMS: atom_id res chain seq x y z
N MET A 1 46.01 19.06 26.14
CA MET A 1 45.96 17.61 26.41
C MET A 1 44.64 17.19 27.06
N LEU A 2 44.21 17.82 28.18
CA LEU A 2 42.97 17.47 28.89
C LEU A 2 41.69 17.55 28.02
N VAL A 3 41.57 18.59 27.20
CA VAL A 3 40.42 18.81 26.31
C VAL A 3 40.29 17.71 25.24
N HIS A 4 41.41 17.27 24.67
CA HIS A 4 41.41 16.16 23.70
C HIS A 4 40.99 14.84 24.34
N LEU A 5 41.49 14.55 25.54
CA LEU A 5 41.13 13.34 26.27
C LEU A 5 39.62 13.30 26.60
N LEU A 6 39.06 14.46 26.99
CA LEU A 6 37.64 14.61 27.28
C LEU A 6 36.77 14.40 26.04
N VAL A 7 37.19 14.93 24.88
CA VAL A 7 36.47 14.75 23.60
C VAL A 7 36.45 13.28 23.18
N HIS A 8 37.58 12.56 23.30
CA HIS A 8 37.64 11.14 22.97
C HIS A 8 36.81 10.29 23.93
N LEU A 9 36.81 10.60 25.22
CA LEU A 9 35.99 9.91 26.21
C LEU A 9 34.48 10.08 25.92
N ILE A 10 34.04 11.31 25.60
CA ILE A 10 32.64 11.58 25.23
C ILE A 10 32.27 10.81 23.96
N ALA A 11 33.13 10.81 22.94
CA ALA A 11 32.88 10.08 21.70
C ALA A 11 32.76 8.56 21.94
N TYR A 12 33.61 8.00 22.80
CA TYR A 12 33.60 6.59 23.16
C TYR A 12 32.34 6.19 23.94
N ILE A 13 31.91 7.02 24.90
CA ILE A 13 30.66 6.81 25.65
C ILE A 13 29.46 6.86 24.71
N CYS A 14 29.42 7.83 23.78
CA CYS A 14 28.36 7.91 22.77
C CYS A 14 28.34 6.68 21.86
N PHE A 15 29.51 6.17 21.46
CA PHE A 15 29.62 4.96 20.63
C PHE A 15 29.09 3.72 21.34
N ILE A 16 29.48 3.50 22.60
CA ILE A 16 28.94 2.42 23.43
C ILE A 16 27.43 2.56 23.59
N GLY A 17 26.94 3.76 23.87
CA GLY A 17 25.51 4.03 24.01
C GLY A 17 24.73 3.67 22.74
N ILE A 18 25.25 4.03 21.56
CA ILE A 18 24.64 3.67 20.27
C ILE A 18 24.65 2.14 20.08
N ALA A 19 25.77 1.47 20.36
CA ALA A 19 25.89 0.02 20.21
C ALA A 19 24.93 -0.76 21.13
N ILE A 20 24.76 -0.30 22.37
CA ILE A 20 23.79 -0.87 23.32
C ILE A 20 22.35 -0.69 22.81
N ILE A 21 22.01 0.50 22.29
CA ILE A 21 20.67 0.74 21.75
C ILE A 21 20.43 -0.09 20.48
N GLU A 22 21.43 -0.26 19.60
CA GLU A 22 21.33 -1.18 18.45
C GLU A 22 21.00 -2.60 18.89
N PHE A 23 21.74 -3.13 19.87
CA PHE A 23 21.51 -4.46 20.42
C PHE A 23 20.10 -4.62 21.02
N GLN A 24 19.56 -3.54 21.58
CA GLN A 24 18.22 -3.50 22.20
C GLN A 24 17.10 -3.07 21.24
N THR A 25 17.42 -2.69 20.00
CA THR A 25 16.45 -2.08 19.06
C THR A 25 15.26 -3.01 18.81
N LEU A 26 15.51 -4.30 18.61
CA LEU A 26 14.46 -5.30 18.40
C LEU A 26 13.50 -5.42 19.59
N HIS A 27 14.03 -5.37 20.82
CA HIS A 27 13.23 -5.42 22.05
C HIS A 27 12.40 -4.14 22.25
N ILE A 28 12.98 -2.97 21.92
CA ILE A 28 12.30 -1.68 21.97
C ILE A 28 11.15 -1.64 20.94
N GLU A 29 11.38 -2.13 19.72
CA GLU A 29 10.36 -2.20 18.67
C GLU A 29 9.20 -3.11 19.08
N ASN A 30 9.50 -4.32 19.55
CA ASN A 30 8.47 -5.24 20.07
C ASN A 30 7.66 -4.59 21.21
N TYR A 31 8.30 -3.93 22.17
CA TYR A 31 7.60 -3.23 23.26
C TYR A 31 6.67 -2.11 22.76
N LEU A 32 7.13 -1.33 21.77
CA LEU A 32 6.38 -0.24 21.14
C LEU A 32 5.19 -0.76 20.31
N GLU A 33 5.24 -2.00 19.82
CA GLU A 33 4.15 -2.62 19.06
C GLU A 33 3.09 -3.24 19.97
N THR A 34 3.49 -3.90 21.06
CA THR A 34 2.57 -4.61 21.97
C THR A 34 1.72 -3.67 22.84
N ASN A 35 2.27 -2.56 23.33
CA ASN A 35 1.61 -1.73 24.35
C ASN A 35 0.83 -0.54 23.76
N LYS A 36 -0.40 -0.77 23.29
CA LYS A 36 -1.10 0.21 22.44
C LYS A 36 -1.47 1.57 23.09
N LYS A 37 -1.56 1.70 24.42
CA LYS A 37 -2.02 2.95 25.10
C LYS A 37 -1.29 3.23 26.43
N SER A 38 -0.05 3.72 26.38
CA SER A 38 0.62 4.23 27.59
C SER A 38 1.39 5.54 27.33
N PHE A 39 1.44 6.42 28.33
CA PHE A 39 2.29 7.62 28.33
C PHE A 39 3.77 7.26 28.12
N ILE A 40 4.17 6.12 28.70
CA ILE A 40 5.50 5.53 28.57
C ILE A 40 5.82 5.25 27.10
N ARG A 41 4.91 4.64 26.33
CA ARG A 41 5.09 4.40 24.89
C ARG A 41 5.31 5.70 24.11
N SER A 42 4.55 6.74 24.40
CA SER A 42 4.70 8.04 23.71
C SER A 42 6.11 8.61 23.91
N ASN A 43 6.62 8.56 25.14
CA ASN A 43 7.97 9.04 25.45
C ASN A 43 9.06 8.12 24.89
N PHE A 44 8.89 6.80 24.97
CA PHE A 44 9.81 5.85 24.35
C PHE A 44 9.85 6.00 22.82
N ARG A 45 8.71 6.25 22.17
CA ARG A 45 8.66 6.51 20.73
C ARG A 45 9.38 7.80 20.36
N LYS A 46 9.25 8.87 21.17
CA LYS A 46 10.02 10.11 20.98
C LYS A 46 11.52 9.85 21.09
N PHE A 47 11.95 9.14 22.13
CA PHE A 47 13.36 8.79 22.33
C PHE A 47 13.89 7.90 21.20
N TYR A 48 13.14 6.87 20.80
CA TYR A 48 13.48 5.98 19.69
C TYR A 48 13.61 6.76 18.37
N ASN A 49 12.72 7.71 18.10
CA ASN A 49 12.82 8.57 16.92
C ASN A 49 14.05 9.50 16.97
N ILE A 50 14.44 10.00 18.15
CA ILE A 50 15.68 10.78 18.32
C ILE A 50 16.90 9.90 18.06
N TYR A 51 16.92 8.69 18.62
CA TYR A 51 17.94 7.68 18.37
C TYR A 51 18.07 7.37 16.87
N LEU A 52 16.97 7.08 16.17
CA LEU A 52 16.99 6.83 14.73
C LEU A 52 17.58 8.02 13.97
N LYS A 53 17.21 9.26 14.33
CA LYS A 53 17.79 10.48 13.71
C LYS A 53 19.30 10.57 13.94
N LEU A 54 19.77 10.29 15.16
CA LEU A 54 21.19 10.32 15.50
C LEU A 54 21.96 9.21 14.77
N ARG A 55 21.40 7.99 14.73
CA ARG A 55 21.92 6.85 13.97
C ARG A 55 22.06 7.20 12.50
N PHE A 56 21.03 7.76 11.88
CA PHE A 56 21.08 8.20 10.48
C PHE A 56 22.13 9.30 10.27
N ALA A 57 22.23 10.27 11.18
CA ALA A 57 23.25 11.31 11.10
C ALA A 57 24.67 10.72 11.21
N PHE A 58 24.88 9.75 12.11
CA PHE A 58 26.14 9.06 12.30
C PHE A 58 26.53 8.22 11.08
N ILE A 59 25.63 7.37 10.56
CA ILE A 59 25.83 6.59 9.34
C ILE A 59 26.14 7.52 8.16
N ARG A 60 25.43 8.64 8.04
CA ARG A 60 25.68 9.65 7.00
C ARG A 60 27.07 10.28 7.15
N SER A 61 27.50 10.60 8.37
CA SER A 61 28.83 11.14 8.65
C SER A 61 29.93 10.13 8.33
N ILE A 62 29.78 8.87 8.76
CA ILE A 62 30.70 7.79 8.36
C ILE A 62 30.74 7.69 6.85
N HIS A 63 29.59 7.60 6.19
CA HIS A 63 29.52 7.48 4.75
C HIS A 63 30.21 8.65 4.03
N LEU A 64 30.09 9.89 4.54
CA LEU A 64 30.80 11.05 4.01
C LEU A 64 32.32 10.97 4.20
N ILE A 65 32.78 10.42 5.32
CA ILE A 65 34.20 10.28 5.66
C ILE A 65 34.84 9.10 4.91
N THR A 66 34.13 7.99 4.76
CA THR A 66 34.61 6.76 4.10
C THR A 66 34.42 6.77 2.60
N ARG A 67 33.96 7.88 1.99
CA ARG A 67 33.92 8.03 0.53
C ARG A 67 35.32 7.81 -0.04
N PRO A 68 35.53 6.85 -0.96
CA PRO A 68 36.70 6.87 -1.81
C PRO A 68 36.71 8.21 -2.57
N LYS A 69 37.87 8.86 -2.67
CA LYS A 69 38.12 10.04 -3.54
C LYS A 69 38.02 9.70 -5.04
N LEU A 70 37.18 8.75 -5.45
CA LEU A 70 36.93 8.41 -6.85
C LEU A 70 35.63 9.06 -7.28
N GLY A 71 35.77 9.90 -8.30
CA GLY A 71 34.83 10.94 -8.66
C GLY A 71 33.48 10.49 -9.22
N LYS A 72 32.59 11.47 -9.24
CA LYS A 72 31.40 11.61 -10.09
C LYS A 72 30.29 10.56 -9.89
N GLY A 73 29.43 10.83 -8.91
CA GLY A 73 28.05 10.35 -8.90
C GLY A 73 27.22 11.19 -7.91
N PRO A 74 25.95 11.54 -8.23
CA PRO A 74 25.08 12.21 -7.28
C PRO A 74 24.88 11.32 -6.06
N ALA A 75 24.75 11.93 -4.88
CA ALA A 75 24.57 11.22 -3.63
C ALA A 75 23.28 10.39 -3.68
N ILE A 76 23.41 9.11 -4.02
CA ILE A 76 22.37 8.14 -3.76
C ILE A 76 22.39 8.00 -2.23
N LEU A 77 21.45 8.64 -1.55
CA LEU A 77 20.94 8.16 -0.28
C LEU A 77 20.30 6.80 -0.60
N GLN A 78 21.15 5.80 -0.82
CA GLN A 78 20.78 4.41 -0.89
C GLN A 78 20.23 4.14 0.50
N GLY A 79 18.93 3.81 0.59
CA GLY A 79 18.39 3.29 1.83
C GLY A 79 19.35 2.23 2.34
N THR A 80 19.67 2.25 3.63
CA THR A 80 20.59 1.27 4.26
C THR A 80 20.09 -0.18 4.15
N LEU A 81 18.86 -0.37 3.65
CA LEU A 81 18.28 -1.63 3.25
C LEU A 81 18.28 -1.66 1.71
N ALA A 82 19.41 -2.02 1.12
CA ALA A 82 19.44 -2.47 -0.27
C ALA A 82 18.84 -3.87 -0.31
N GLY A 83 17.96 -4.13 -1.27
CA GLY A 83 17.33 -5.42 -1.47
C GLY A 83 17.08 -5.65 -2.95
N GLU A 84 17.01 -6.92 -3.33
CA GLU A 84 16.57 -7.33 -4.65
C GLU A 84 15.04 -7.38 -4.69
N ILE A 85 14.45 -6.97 -5.80
CA ILE A 85 13.02 -7.09 -6.01
C ILE A 85 12.72 -8.55 -6.35
N ASP A 86 12.17 -9.29 -5.39
CA ASP A 86 11.72 -10.68 -5.62
C ASP A 86 10.55 -10.74 -6.61
N SER A 87 9.53 -9.90 -6.40
CA SER A 87 8.35 -9.88 -7.26
C SER A 87 7.63 -8.53 -7.25
N LEU A 88 7.03 -8.18 -8.39
CA LEU A 88 6.10 -7.07 -8.54
C LEU A 88 4.69 -7.62 -8.68
N VAL A 89 3.72 -6.97 -8.03
CA VAL A 89 2.32 -7.41 -8.06
C VAL A 89 1.41 -6.20 -8.31
N VAL A 90 0.56 -6.30 -9.32
CA VAL A 90 -0.40 -5.26 -9.72
C VAL A 90 -1.82 -5.69 -9.35
N TYR A 91 -2.57 -4.83 -8.67
CA TYR A 91 -3.95 -5.08 -8.26
C TYR A 91 -4.89 -4.08 -8.93
N PRO A 92 -5.52 -4.38 -10.08
CA PRO A 92 -6.36 -3.41 -10.79
C PRO A 92 -7.55 -2.90 -9.95
N ILE A 93 -8.07 -3.77 -9.08
CA ILE A 93 -9.17 -3.46 -8.15
C ILE A 93 -8.65 -3.54 -6.71
N LYS A 94 -8.91 -2.49 -5.92
CA LYS A 94 -8.60 -2.45 -4.50
C LYS A 94 -9.30 -3.59 -3.76
N SER A 95 -8.54 -4.28 -2.89
CA SER A 95 -9.07 -5.31 -1.99
C SER A 95 -9.79 -6.44 -2.72
N ALA A 96 -9.33 -6.77 -3.94
CA ALA A 96 -9.80 -7.91 -4.70
C ALA A 96 -8.65 -8.56 -5.44
N THR A 97 -8.86 -9.82 -5.83
CA THR A 97 -7.90 -10.66 -6.56
C THR A 97 -6.63 -11.04 -5.79
N LYS A 98 -5.92 -12.04 -6.32
CA LYS A 98 -4.56 -12.41 -5.87
C LYS A 98 -3.47 -11.44 -6.38
N GLY A 99 -3.84 -10.52 -7.27
CA GLY A 99 -2.92 -9.63 -7.97
C GLY A 99 -2.19 -10.34 -9.12
N LEU A 100 -1.77 -9.56 -10.11
CA LEU A 100 -1.01 -10.02 -11.26
C LEU A 100 0.47 -9.92 -10.94
N ARG A 101 1.15 -11.07 -10.85
CA ARG A 101 2.61 -11.09 -10.69
C ARG A 101 3.28 -10.79 -12.03
N VAL A 102 4.19 -9.81 -12.03
CA VAL A 102 4.91 -9.35 -13.22
C VAL A 102 6.40 -9.28 -12.94
N LYS A 103 7.21 -9.42 -13.99
CA LYS A 103 8.68 -9.31 -13.91
C LYS A 103 9.14 -7.86 -13.96
N GLU A 104 8.46 -7.06 -14.77
CA GLU A 104 8.71 -5.64 -14.95
C GLU A 104 7.37 -4.93 -15.07
N TRP A 105 7.35 -3.65 -14.70
CA TRP A 105 6.16 -2.82 -14.81
C TRP A 105 6.50 -1.33 -14.80
N GLU A 106 5.67 -0.52 -15.43
CA GLU A 106 5.87 0.93 -15.47
C GLU A 106 5.47 1.59 -14.14
N ILE A 107 6.27 2.57 -13.70
CA ILE A 107 5.96 3.43 -12.55
C ILE A 107 5.59 4.82 -13.05
N ASN A 108 4.41 5.31 -12.65
CA ASN A 108 3.94 6.67 -12.92
C ASN A 108 3.82 7.49 -11.63
N GLU A 109 3.21 8.68 -11.71
CA GLU A 109 3.01 9.58 -10.57
C GLU A 109 2.11 8.99 -9.46
N HIS A 110 1.31 7.97 -9.79
CA HIS A 110 0.36 7.30 -8.91
C HIS A 110 0.87 5.99 -8.30
N GLY A 111 1.99 5.44 -8.80
CA GLY A 111 2.55 4.17 -8.33
C GLY A 111 2.90 3.23 -9.48
N LEU A 112 2.68 1.93 -9.28
CA LEU A 112 2.67 0.98 -10.40
C LEU A 112 1.50 1.36 -11.32
N LYS A 113 1.77 1.48 -12.62
CA LYS A 113 0.76 1.88 -13.60
C LYS A 113 -0.44 0.94 -13.54
N TYR A 114 -1.66 1.47 -13.57
CA TYR A 114 -2.91 0.70 -13.46
C TYR A 114 -3.12 -0.07 -12.14
N ASP A 115 -2.29 0.12 -11.11
CA ASP A 115 -2.58 -0.40 -9.78
C ASP A 115 -3.74 0.39 -9.16
N ARG A 116 -4.68 -0.34 -8.55
CA ARG A 116 -5.85 0.12 -7.79
C ARG A 116 -6.58 1.28 -8.46
N GLN A 117 -6.88 1.13 -9.75
CA GLN A 117 -7.68 2.09 -10.52
C GLN A 117 -9.15 2.06 -10.13
N PHE A 118 -9.61 0.94 -9.56
CA PHE A 118 -10.99 0.73 -9.16
C PHE A 118 -11.10 0.24 -7.73
N ALA A 119 -12.29 0.37 -7.14
CA ALA A 119 -12.61 -0.21 -5.85
C ALA A 119 -14.08 -0.65 -5.79
N PHE A 120 -14.33 -1.80 -5.17
CA PHE A 120 -15.69 -2.14 -4.75
C PHE A 120 -16.08 -1.32 -3.53
N SER A 121 -17.28 -0.77 -3.54
CA SER A 121 -17.75 0.12 -2.48
C SER A 121 -19.25 0.00 -2.26
N ARG A 122 -19.71 0.41 -1.08
CA ARG A 122 -21.13 0.57 -0.74
C ARG A 122 -21.36 1.93 -0.13
N TYR A 123 -22.58 2.44 -0.21
CA TYR A 123 -22.90 3.73 0.41
C TYR A 123 -23.06 3.55 1.93
N ASP A 124 -22.40 4.39 2.71
CA ASP A 124 -22.55 4.42 4.16
C ASP A 124 -23.37 5.65 4.55
N GLU A 125 -24.59 5.43 5.03
CA GLU A 125 -25.50 6.51 5.43
C GLU A 125 -24.94 7.36 6.59
N LYS A 126 -24.14 6.76 7.48
CA LYS A 126 -23.57 7.45 8.63
C LYS A 126 -22.46 8.40 8.20
N GLU A 127 -21.62 7.97 7.26
CA GLU A 127 -20.53 8.79 6.70
C GLU A 127 -21.02 9.68 5.54
N GLY A 128 -22.23 9.47 5.03
CA GLY A 128 -22.82 10.24 3.93
C GLY A 128 -22.10 10.07 2.58
N CYS A 129 -21.29 9.02 2.43
CA CYS A 129 -20.44 8.79 1.26
C CYS A 129 -20.20 7.30 1.01
N TYR A 130 -19.58 6.98 -0.13
CA TYR A 130 -19.18 5.60 -0.41
C TYR A 130 -17.96 5.19 0.43
N VAL A 131 -17.96 3.96 0.92
CA VAL A 131 -16.85 3.34 1.65
C VAL A 131 -16.42 2.04 0.97
N THR A 132 -15.14 1.68 1.09
CA THR A 132 -14.58 0.49 0.45
C THR A 132 -15.16 -0.80 1.04
N VAL A 133 -15.52 -1.76 0.18
CA VAL A 133 -15.73 -3.16 0.59
C VAL A 133 -14.38 -3.86 0.63
N THR A 134 -13.98 -4.36 1.80
CA THR A 134 -12.63 -4.88 2.03
C THR A 134 -12.57 -6.41 2.04
N LEU A 135 -11.37 -6.98 1.86
CA LEU A 135 -11.14 -8.43 2.04
C LEU A 135 -11.45 -8.94 3.45
N LYS A 136 -11.50 -8.06 4.45
CA LYS A 136 -11.92 -8.44 5.81
C LYS A 136 -13.41 -8.72 5.90
N GLU A 137 -14.20 -7.99 5.11
CA GLU A 137 -15.66 -8.12 5.06
C GLU A 137 -16.08 -9.20 4.05
N CYS A 138 -15.46 -9.21 2.87
CA CYS A 138 -15.74 -10.16 1.80
C CYS A 138 -14.48 -10.95 1.39
N PRO A 139 -14.02 -11.94 2.18
CA PRO A 139 -12.79 -12.68 1.90
C PRO A 139 -12.79 -13.43 0.57
N LYS A 140 -13.97 -13.83 0.07
CA LYS A 140 -14.12 -14.54 -1.19
C LYS A 140 -13.62 -13.74 -2.40
N LEU A 141 -13.51 -12.41 -2.32
CA LEU A 141 -12.95 -11.56 -3.37
C LEU A 141 -11.52 -11.96 -3.78
N ILE A 142 -10.78 -12.68 -2.93
CA ILE A 142 -9.47 -13.27 -3.27
C ILE A 142 -9.55 -14.33 -4.38
N ARG A 143 -10.74 -14.89 -4.63
CA ARG A 143 -10.98 -15.92 -5.64
C ARG A 143 -11.17 -15.34 -7.04
N LEU A 144 -11.39 -14.03 -7.16
CA LEU A 144 -11.39 -13.35 -8.45
C LEU A 144 -9.99 -13.44 -9.05
N SER A 145 -9.87 -14.09 -10.20
CA SER A 145 -8.58 -14.36 -10.84
C SER A 145 -8.32 -13.34 -11.94
N ILE A 146 -7.06 -12.93 -12.09
CA ILE A 146 -6.62 -12.14 -13.25
C ILE A 146 -6.04 -13.14 -14.24
N ASP A 147 -6.78 -13.42 -15.31
CA ASP A 147 -6.41 -14.45 -16.28
C ASP A 147 -5.35 -13.92 -17.24
N LYS A 148 -5.50 -12.67 -17.70
CA LYS A 148 -4.51 -11.99 -18.55
C LYS A 148 -4.56 -10.47 -18.42
N PHE A 149 -3.42 -9.85 -18.74
CA PHE A 149 -3.33 -8.44 -19.09
C PHE A 149 -3.19 -8.32 -20.61
N ASP A 150 -4.14 -7.65 -21.25
CA ASP A 150 -4.12 -7.37 -22.67
C ASP A 150 -3.45 -6.01 -22.90
N GLU A 151 -2.21 -6.04 -23.40
CA GLU A 151 -1.43 -4.85 -23.63
C GLU A 151 -1.94 -4.02 -24.82
N VAL A 152 -2.59 -4.66 -25.80
CA VAL A 152 -3.09 -3.98 -27.01
C VAL A 152 -4.35 -3.21 -26.68
N ASN A 153 -5.29 -3.87 -26.00
CA ASN A 153 -6.58 -3.28 -25.62
C ASN A 153 -6.53 -2.54 -24.27
N LYS A 154 -5.36 -2.54 -23.60
CA LYS A 154 -5.13 -1.93 -22.29
C LYS A 154 -6.22 -2.32 -21.29
N CYS A 155 -6.40 -3.61 -21.06
CA CYS A 155 -7.40 -4.11 -20.11
C CYS A 155 -6.91 -5.35 -19.34
N PHE A 156 -7.54 -5.60 -18.19
CA PHE A 156 -7.36 -6.83 -17.45
C PHE A 156 -8.58 -7.72 -17.65
N GLU A 157 -8.33 -8.97 -18.01
CA GLU A 157 -9.36 -10.01 -18.05
C GLU A 157 -9.41 -10.71 -16.70
N LEU A 158 -10.57 -10.64 -16.06
CA LEU A 158 -10.82 -11.24 -14.77
C LEU A 158 -11.78 -12.40 -14.93
N SER A 159 -11.55 -13.49 -14.19
CA SER A 159 -12.45 -14.64 -14.22
C SER A 159 -12.88 -15.10 -12.84
N TYR A 160 -14.08 -15.67 -12.78
CA TYR A 160 -14.67 -16.25 -11.58
C TYR A 160 -15.68 -17.34 -11.96
N PHE A 161 -16.03 -18.18 -11.00
CA PHE A 161 -17.11 -19.15 -11.17
C PHE A 161 -18.40 -18.57 -10.59
N ASP A 162 -19.38 -18.31 -11.45
CA ASP A 162 -20.66 -17.75 -11.06
C ASP A 162 -21.53 -18.83 -10.42
N VAL A 163 -21.98 -18.57 -9.18
CA VAL A 163 -22.74 -19.54 -8.40
C VAL A 163 -24.19 -19.67 -8.85
N ILE A 164 -24.74 -18.70 -9.58
CA ILE A 164 -26.08 -18.70 -10.15
C ILE A 164 -26.06 -19.45 -11.48
N THR A 165 -25.19 -19.05 -12.41
CA THR A 165 -25.13 -19.67 -13.75
C THR A 165 -24.41 -21.02 -13.75
N LYS A 166 -23.64 -21.31 -12.68
CA LYS A 166 -22.79 -22.51 -12.55
C LYS A 166 -21.74 -22.62 -13.66
N GLN A 167 -21.30 -21.49 -14.20
CA GLN A 167 -20.31 -21.43 -15.28
C GLN A 167 -19.16 -20.49 -14.92
N LYS A 168 -18.04 -20.64 -15.63
CA LYS A 168 -16.93 -19.69 -15.54
C LYS A 168 -17.33 -18.43 -16.32
N GLU A 169 -17.37 -17.30 -15.63
CA GLU A 169 -17.63 -15.99 -16.22
C GLU A 169 -16.32 -15.22 -16.38
N ILE A 170 -16.30 -14.37 -17.40
CA ILE A 170 -15.17 -13.50 -17.72
C ILE A 170 -15.68 -12.05 -17.72
N VAL A 171 -15.00 -11.18 -16.98
CA VAL A 171 -15.26 -9.75 -16.98
C VAL A 171 -13.97 -8.98 -17.28
N THR A 172 -14.08 -8.01 -18.18
CA THR A 172 -12.95 -7.17 -18.58
C THR A 172 -13.05 -5.82 -17.91
N ILE A 173 -11.96 -5.39 -17.29
CA ILE A 173 -11.83 -4.05 -16.71
C ILE A 173 -10.76 -3.26 -17.46
N PRO A 174 -11.05 -2.05 -17.96
CA PRO A 174 -10.08 -1.30 -18.72
C PRO A 174 -9.04 -0.69 -17.78
N CYS A 175 -7.82 -0.48 -18.27
CA CYS A 175 -6.73 0.10 -17.48
C CYS A 175 -6.90 1.60 -17.25
N GLU A 176 -7.53 2.25 -18.21
CA GLU A 176 -7.95 3.64 -18.20
C GLU A 176 -9.42 3.66 -18.56
N PHE A 177 -10.16 4.68 -18.13
CA PHE A 177 -11.56 4.81 -18.46
C PHE A 177 -11.84 6.21 -19.00
N ASP A 178 -12.83 6.29 -19.87
CA ASP A 178 -13.33 7.53 -20.45
C ASP A 178 -14.80 7.76 -20.07
N ASP A 179 -15.35 8.85 -20.57
CA ASP A 179 -16.75 9.20 -20.31
C ASP A 179 -17.72 8.20 -20.93
N GLU A 180 -17.37 7.57 -22.05
CA GLU A 180 -18.20 6.55 -22.69
C GLU A 180 -18.33 5.31 -21.78
N PHE A 181 -17.22 4.84 -21.22
CA PHE A 181 -17.20 3.75 -20.25
C PHE A 181 -18.05 4.07 -19.02
N VAL A 182 -17.94 5.29 -18.48
CA VAL A 182 -18.74 5.71 -17.32
C VAL A 182 -20.22 5.74 -17.69
N LEU A 183 -20.61 6.35 -18.82
CA LEU A 183 -22.00 6.41 -19.26
C LEU A 183 -22.62 5.04 -19.50
N LYS A 184 -21.82 4.07 -19.99
CA LYS A 184 -22.24 2.69 -20.20
C LYS A 184 -22.62 2.01 -18.88
N TYR A 185 -21.81 2.18 -17.83
CA TYR A 185 -21.97 1.42 -16.58
C TYR A 185 -22.56 2.20 -15.40
N SER A 186 -22.83 3.50 -15.56
CA SER A 186 -23.44 4.36 -14.53
C SER A 186 -24.91 4.64 -14.86
N SER A 187 -25.82 4.45 -13.90
CA SER A 187 -27.18 5.01 -13.97
C SER A 187 -27.21 6.52 -13.70
N ARG A 188 -26.13 7.07 -13.13
CA ARG A 188 -26.01 8.47 -12.67
C ARG A 188 -25.28 9.36 -13.68
N GLY A 189 -24.93 8.82 -14.85
CA GLY A 189 -24.12 9.48 -15.86
C GLY A 189 -22.75 9.90 -15.32
N LEU A 190 -22.28 11.08 -15.76
CA LEU A 190 -21.00 11.68 -15.37
C LEU A 190 -21.09 12.46 -14.03
N THR A 191 -22.04 12.11 -13.16
CA THR A 191 -22.16 12.75 -11.84
C THR A 191 -21.22 12.05 -10.87
N GLU A 192 -20.21 12.78 -10.40
CA GLU A 192 -19.32 12.27 -9.35
C GLU A 192 -20.02 12.20 -7.98
N LYS A 193 -19.56 11.29 -7.13
CA LYS A 193 -20.03 11.05 -5.77
C LYS A 193 -18.86 10.99 -4.79
N PRO A 194 -19.07 11.44 -3.55
CA PRO A 194 -18.02 11.41 -2.55
C PRO A 194 -17.73 9.97 -2.13
N PHE A 195 -16.45 9.65 -2.01
CA PHE A 195 -15.94 8.39 -1.50
C PHE A 195 -14.89 8.65 -0.44
N LEU A 196 -15.01 7.95 0.69
CA LEU A 196 -14.11 8.04 1.83
C LEU A 196 -13.13 6.87 1.81
N LEU A 197 -11.84 7.21 1.76
CA LEU A 197 -10.76 6.26 1.96
C LEU A 197 -9.84 6.79 3.07
N TRP A 198 -9.85 6.08 4.19
CA TRP A 198 -9.19 6.49 5.43
C TRP A 198 -9.77 7.81 5.97
N ALA A 199 -8.99 8.89 5.90
CA ALA A 199 -9.38 10.22 6.39
C ALA A 199 -9.50 11.23 5.24
N THR A 200 -9.58 10.75 3.99
CA THR A 200 -9.66 11.61 2.81
C THR A 200 -10.91 11.27 2.02
N VAL A 201 -11.75 12.27 1.80
CA VAL A 201 -12.88 12.23 0.87
C VAL A 201 -12.41 12.72 -0.49
N PHE A 202 -12.80 12.03 -1.54
CA PHE A 202 -12.56 12.44 -2.92
C PHE A 202 -13.68 11.94 -3.85
N ASP A 203 -13.72 12.50 -5.04
CA ASP A 203 -14.80 12.30 -6.00
C ASP A 203 -14.54 11.09 -6.92
N CYS A 204 -15.59 10.30 -7.10
CA CYS A 204 -15.59 9.08 -7.90
C CYS A 204 -16.84 8.97 -8.77
N TYR A 205 -16.74 8.29 -9.90
CA TYR A 205 -17.92 7.82 -10.64
C TYR A 205 -18.40 6.49 -10.08
N VAL A 206 -19.73 6.31 -10.09
CA VAL A 206 -20.41 5.10 -9.62
C VAL A 206 -20.79 4.24 -10.82
N LEU A 207 -20.24 3.03 -10.91
CA LEU A 207 -20.48 2.08 -12.00
C LEU A 207 -21.43 0.97 -11.50
N ASP A 208 -22.66 1.36 -11.16
CA ASP A 208 -23.67 0.49 -10.53
C ASP A 208 -24.25 -0.59 -11.46
N LYS A 209 -24.07 -0.46 -12.78
CA LYS A 209 -24.47 -1.49 -13.75
C LYS A 209 -23.35 -2.50 -14.06
N PHE A 210 -22.15 -2.30 -13.51
CA PHE A 210 -21.01 -3.15 -13.82
C PHE A 210 -21.11 -4.53 -13.15
N LEU A 211 -21.65 -4.59 -11.93
CA LEU A 211 -21.75 -5.83 -11.14
C LEU A 211 -23.08 -6.52 -11.40
N THR A 212 -23.02 -7.81 -11.72
CA THR A 212 -24.21 -8.65 -11.86
C THR A 212 -24.64 -9.19 -10.49
N PRO A 213 -25.91 -9.58 -10.33
CA PRO A 213 -26.35 -10.28 -9.11
C PRO A 213 -25.54 -11.55 -8.82
N GLY A 214 -25.18 -12.31 -9.86
CA GLY A 214 -24.33 -13.51 -9.73
C GLY A 214 -22.93 -13.19 -9.23
N PHE A 215 -22.32 -12.09 -9.69
CA PHE A 215 -21.05 -11.62 -9.16
C PHE A 215 -21.15 -11.32 -7.65
N LEU A 216 -22.16 -10.57 -7.23
CA LEU A 216 -22.35 -10.20 -5.82
C LEU A 216 -22.56 -11.44 -4.94
N GLU A 217 -23.36 -12.40 -5.40
CA GLU A 217 -23.61 -13.65 -4.68
C GLU A 217 -22.37 -14.54 -4.60
N THR A 218 -21.61 -14.70 -5.68
CA THR A 218 -20.37 -15.49 -5.71
C THR A 218 -19.38 -15.03 -4.64
N PHE A 219 -19.29 -13.73 -4.41
CA PHE A 219 -18.30 -13.12 -3.52
C PHE A 219 -18.82 -12.73 -2.13
N ASP A 220 -20.06 -13.13 -1.78
CA ASP A 220 -20.77 -12.73 -0.55
C ASP A 220 -20.74 -11.21 -0.33
N MET A 221 -20.94 -10.44 -1.39
CA MET A 221 -20.94 -8.99 -1.31
C MET A 221 -22.33 -8.45 -0.95
N PRO A 222 -22.41 -7.33 -0.22
CA PRO A 222 -23.67 -6.62 -0.04
C PRO A 222 -24.33 -6.29 -1.38
N LYS A 223 -25.67 -6.41 -1.45
CA LYS A 223 -26.44 -6.24 -2.70
C LYS A 223 -26.33 -4.83 -3.29
N ASP A 224 -26.01 -3.85 -2.46
CA ASP A 224 -25.82 -2.45 -2.82
C ASP A 224 -24.38 -2.09 -3.18
N THR A 225 -23.49 -3.10 -3.27
CA THR A 225 -22.12 -2.89 -3.72
C THR A 225 -22.09 -2.43 -5.17
N VAL A 226 -21.24 -1.45 -5.44
CA VAL A 226 -20.94 -0.91 -6.76
C VAL A 226 -19.43 -0.92 -7.02
N LEU A 227 -19.04 -0.81 -8.29
CA LEU A 227 -17.66 -0.51 -8.67
C LEU A 227 -17.47 1.01 -8.77
N LEU A 228 -16.36 1.53 -8.26
CA LEU A 228 -15.99 2.94 -8.38
C LEU A 228 -14.72 3.11 -9.22
N CYS A 229 -14.65 4.23 -9.94
CA CYS A 229 -13.44 4.76 -10.55
C CYS A 229 -13.29 6.27 -10.27
N SER A 230 -12.09 6.82 -10.35
CA SER A 230 -11.82 8.25 -10.10
C SER A 230 -10.81 8.79 -11.08
N LYS A 231 -11.09 9.94 -11.72
CA LYS A 231 -10.14 10.59 -12.65
C LYS A 231 -9.00 11.27 -11.90
N ASN A 232 -9.31 11.81 -10.74
CA ASN A 232 -8.40 12.67 -9.99
C ASN A 232 -7.74 11.95 -8.82
N GLY A 233 -8.34 10.88 -8.31
CA GLY A 233 -7.89 10.22 -7.08
C GLY A 233 -7.79 11.19 -5.90
N LYS A 234 -6.97 10.85 -4.91
CA LYS A 234 -6.74 11.62 -3.69
C LYS A 234 -5.27 12.00 -3.49
N PRO A 235 -4.98 13.12 -2.80
CA PRO A 235 -3.63 13.41 -2.35
C PRO A 235 -3.16 12.45 -1.24
N CYS A 236 -1.89 12.07 -1.28
CA CYS A 236 -1.21 11.36 -0.18
C CYS A 236 -0.93 12.33 0.98
N THR A 237 -1.83 12.39 1.95
CA THR A 237 -1.75 13.34 3.08
C THR A 237 -1.12 12.73 4.32
N CYS A 238 -1.36 11.44 4.59
CA CYS A 238 -0.84 10.75 5.77
C CYS A 238 0.54 10.15 5.50
N GLY A 239 1.49 10.39 6.41
CA GLY A 239 2.84 9.83 6.32
C GLY A 239 3.73 10.39 5.19
N SER A 240 3.29 11.47 4.53
CA SER A 240 4.08 12.16 3.50
C SER A 240 5.06 13.16 4.14
N PRO A 241 6.34 13.20 3.74
CA PRO A 241 7.30 14.17 4.26
C PRO A 241 6.82 15.61 4.07
N GLU A 242 6.80 16.40 5.16
CA GLU A 242 6.33 17.80 5.15
C GLU A 242 7.05 18.70 4.13
N LYS A 243 8.29 18.35 3.78
CA LYS A 243 9.13 19.12 2.83
C LYS A 243 8.71 18.94 1.37
N ILE A 244 7.85 17.97 1.05
CA ILE A 244 7.37 17.75 -0.31
C ILE A 244 6.20 18.70 -0.59
N LYS A 245 6.50 19.82 -1.26
CA LYS A 245 5.52 20.87 -1.58
C LYS A 245 4.36 20.38 -2.44
N LYS A 246 4.62 19.48 -3.40
CA LYS A 246 3.59 18.87 -4.26
C LYS A 246 3.36 17.43 -3.81
N ARG A 247 2.28 17.21 -3.05
CA ARG A 247 1.89 15.87 -2.61
C ARG A 247 1.60 14.99 -3.83
N ARG A 248 2.12 13.75 -3.82
CA ARG A 248 1.72 12.74 -4.80
C ARG A 248 0.23 12.46 -4.65
N ARG A 249 -0.39 12.03 -5.75
CA ARG A 249 -1.78 11.59 -5.77
C ARG A 249 -1.81 10.09 -5.96
N THR A 250 -2.79 9.44 -5.39
CA THR A 250 -3.10 8.01 -5.56
C THR A 250 -4.56 7.89 -5.93
N PHE A 251 -4.94 6.83 -6.63
CA PHE A 251 -6.35 6.48 -6.78
C PHE A 251 -6.83 5.78 -5.50
N PHE A 252 -7.02 4.47 -5.55
CA PHE A 252 -7.55 3.69 -4.43
C PHE A 252 -6.45 3.03 -3.56
N GLN A 253 -5.17 3.41 -3.74
CA GLN A 253 -4.09 3.05 -2.81
C GLN A 253 -4.34 3.68 -1.43
N ASP A 254 -3.94 2.97 -0.36
CA ASP A 254 -4.18 3.41 1.02
C ASP A 254 -3.46 4.71 1.36
N TYR A 255 -2.13 4.65 1.46
CA TYR A 255 -1.31 5.76 1.93
C TYR A 255 -0.20 6.13 0.95
N TYR A 256 0.48 5.12 0.42
CA TYR A 256 1.63 5.28 -0.46
C TYR A 256 1.32 4.74 -1.86
N PRO A 257 1.88 5.37 -2.92
CA PRO A 257 1.72 4.90 -4.29
C PRO A 257 2.37 3.53 -4.53
N LEU A 258 3.35 3.17 -3.71
CA LEU A 258 4.01 1.86 -3.73
C LEU A 258 4.02 1.31 -2.30
N MET A 259 3.69 0.03 -2.17
CA MET A 259 3.86 -0.73 -0.93
C MET A 259 4.95 -1.76 -1.15
N ILE A 260 5.95 -1.75 -0.25
CA ILE A 260 7.08 -2.67 -0.29
C ILE A 260 6.99 -3.53 0.97
N CYS A 261 7.16 -4.83 0.81
CA CYS A 261 7.21 -5.79 1.90
C CYS A 261 8.45 -6.66 1.70
N SER A 262 9.21 -6.92 2.75
CA SER A 262 10.29 -7.89 2.70
C SER A 262 9.74 -9.32 2.73
N ILE A 263 10.50 -10.29 2.21
CA ILE A 263 10.11 -11.71 2.26
C ILE A 263 9.91 -12.16 3.71
N GLU A 264 10.76 -11.72 4.63
CA GLU A 264 10.68 -12.04 6.05
C GLU A 264 9.38 -11.50 6.66
N SER A 265 9.02 -10.25 6.33
CA SER A 265 7.77 -9.64 6.80
C SER A 265 6.56 -10.38 6.26
N PHE A 266 6.60 -10.77 4.99
CA PHE A 266 5.54 -11.55 4.34
C PHE A 266 5.36 -12.92 5.01
N ASN A 267 6.46 -13.64 5.24
CA ASN A 267 6.45 -14.95 5.88
C ASN A 267 5.93 -14.88 7.32
N LYS A 268 6.33 -13.85 8.08
CA LYS A 268 5.82 -13.62 9.44
C LYS A 268 4.30 -13.46 9.46
N ILE A 269 3.72 -12.72 8.51
CA ILE A 269 2.25 -12.60 8.39
C ILE A 269 1.60 -13.96 8.11
N LYS A 270 2.19 -14.76 7.20
CA LYS A 270 1.68 -16.09 6.85
C LYS A 270 1.68 -17.04 8.06
N GLU A 271 2.74 -17.00 8.87
CA GLU A 271 2.87 -17.79 10.10
C GLU A 271 1.87 -17.40 11.18
N MET A 272 1.53 -16.10 11.29
CA MET A 272 0.53 -15.61 12.24
C MET A 272 -0.92 -15.97 11.84
N HIS A 273 -1.15 -16.32 10.57
CA HIS A 273 -2.47 -16.61 10.02
C HIS A 273 -2.55 -17.97 9.31
N PRO A 274 -2.14 -19.08 9.95
CA PRO A 274 -1.97 -20.37 9.28
C PRO A 274 -3.30 -21.00 8.84
N LYS A 275 -4.42 -20.58 9.43
CA LYS A 275 -5.77 -21.16 9.18
C LYS A 275 -6.63 -20.35 8.20
N THR A 276 -6.21 -19.16 7.80
CA THR A 276 -6.91 -18.33 6.80
C THR A 276 -6.23 -18.31 5.45
N CYS A 277 -5.04 -18.92 5.34
CA CYS A 277 -4.31 -19.05 4.10
C CYS A 277 -4.40 -20.49 3.57
N LEU A 278 -5.28 -20.68 2.58
CA LEU A 278 -5.07 -21.57 1.43
C LEU A 278 -5.29 -23.09 1.57
N THR A 279 -5.84 -23.63 2.68
CA THR A 279 -6.12 -25.09 2.72
C THR A 279 -7.36 -25.54 1.96
N ASP A 280 -8.26 -24.63 1.54
CA ASP A 280 -9.50 -24.97 0.83
C ASP A 280 -9.46 -24.57 -0.67
N LEU A 281 -8.27 -24.57 -1.29
CA LEU A 281 -8.08 -24.12 -2.68
C LEU A 281 -7.34 -25.14 -3.58
N THR A 282 -7.49 -26.44 -3.29
CA THR A 282 -7.27 -27.51 -4.28
C THR A 282 -8.59 -27.90 -4.90
#